data_AF-A0A402CB33-F1
#
_entry.id   AF-A0A402CB33-F1
#
_cell.length_a   1.000
_cell.length_b   1.000
_cell.length_c   1.000
_cell.angle_alpha   90.00
_cell.angle_beta   90.00
_cell.angle_gamma   90.00
#
_symmetry.space_group_name_H-M   'P 1'
#
loop_
_entity.id
_entity.type
_entity.pdbx_description
1 polymer ?
#
loop_
_entity_poly.entity_id
_entity_poly.type
_entity_poly.pdbx_seq_one_letter_code
_entity_poly.pdbx_strand_id
1 'polypeptide(L)'
;MSEQSALSVFEVPRDRGLGGFQRFRLPAAIAKGGSGRWVYVPPSLLAELGAYVDFDRAEVVEHARVGGRYAWPRPWVVEDPRVPVAVRRADGLEHRVGVAQMDIAQRRELLVDTTAGVEPAAFWLGERGLPLSVSAWKGMFRDANIRCRRAGLAVDCHPHALRHTFAVVTLEQLQRGHIDALVSMNPQQRTHYTRIFGDPLDWVRRRLGHRSVTATMVYLHALAELEMHTRMKLVPDEWEDVRVELQGDAGSDSAAQALR
;
A
#
# COMPACT_ATOMS: atom_id res chain seq x y z
N MET A 1 -2.14 -5.84 -5.59
CA MET A 1 -3.61 -5.84 -5.81
C MET A 1 -4.25 -7.12 -5.32
N SER A 2 -3.74 -8.29 -5.72
CA SER A 2 -4.27 -9.58 -5.27
C SER A 2 -4.40 -9.70 -3.75
N GLU A 3 -3.40 -9.22 -2.99
CA GLU A 3 -3.44 -9.21 -1.52
C GLU A 3 -4.65 -8.43 -0.97
N GLN A 4 -4.93 -7.25 -1.53
CA GLN A 4 -6.00 -6.35 -1.05
C GLN A 4 -7.39 -6.90 -1.38
N SER A 5 -7.54 -7.52 -2.56
CA SER A 5 -8.79 -8.17 -2.96
C SER A 5 -9.12 -9.43 -2.13
N ALA A 6 -8.18 -9.93 -1.34
CA ALA A 6 -8.34 -11.15 -0.54
C ALA A 6 -8.43 -10.88 0.97
N LEU A 7 -8.42 -9.62 1.40
CA LEU A 7 -8.69 -9.26 2.79
C LEU A 7 -10.10 -9.69 3.16
N SER A 8 -10.28 -10.19 4.38
CA SER A 8 -11.57 -10.53 4.95
C SER A 8 -11.91 -9.63 6.14
N VAL A 9 -13.17 -9.68 6.54
CA VAL A 9 -13.67 -8.99 7.74
C VAL A 9 -12.97 -9.42 9.03
N PHE A 10 -12.29 -10.57 9.04
CA PHE A 10 -11.53 -11.06 10.19
C PHE A 10 -10.15 -10.41 10.34
N GLU A 11 -9.57 -9.86 9.27
CA GLU A 11 -8.27 -9.18 9.35
C GLU A 11 -8.42 -7.68 9.58
N VAL A 12 -9.37 -7.02 8.94
CA VAL A 12 -9.46 -5.55 8.98
C VAL A 12 -10.02 -5.10 10.34
N PRO A 13 -9.31 -4.25 11.11
CA PRO A 13 -9.77 -3.82 12.42
C PRO A 13 -11.08 -3.03 12.30
N ARG A 14 -12.06 -3.36 13.15
CA ARG A 14 -13.34 -2.63 13.24
C ARG A 14 -13.36 -1.62 14.38
N ASP A 15 -12.65 -1.91 15.47
CA ASP A 15 -12.70 -1.07 16.66
C ASP A 15 -11.75 0.13 16.56
N ARG A 16 -12.29 1.30 16.87
CA ARG A 16 -11.48 2.48 17.18
C ARG A 16 -10.90 2.25 18.58
N GLY A 17 -9.68 1.71 18.65
CA GLY A 17 -8.94 1.61 19.91
C GLY A 17 -8.73 2.99 20.56
N LEU A 18 -8.01 3.03 21.69
CA LEU A 18 -7.79 4.23 22.52
C LEU A 18 -6.87 5.32 21.89
N GLY A 19 -6.82 5.43 20.57
CA GLY A 19 -6.01 6.38 19.81
C GLY A 19 -4.81 5.75 19.10
N GLY A 20 -4.21 6.49 18.17
CA GLY A 20 -3.04 6.07 17.40
C GLY A 20 -3.33 5.05 16.28
N PHE A 21 -2.28 4.63 15.57
CA PHE A 21 -2.40 3.64 14.51
C PHE A 21 -2.87 2.30 15.07
N GLN A 22 -3.93 1.74 14.50
CA GLN A 22 -4.25 0.32 14.71
C GLN A 22 -3.45 -0.51 13.73
N ARG A 23 -3.34 -1.81 14.02
CA ARG A 23 -2.62 -2.74 13.15
C ARG A 23 -3.39 -4.03 12.95
N PHE A 24 -3.22 -4.60 11.78
CA PHE A 24 -3.63 -5.96 11.50
C PHE A 24 -2.53 -6.76 10.82
N ARG A 25 -2.62 -8.08 10.93
CA ARG A 25 -1.68 -9.00 10.32
C ARG A 25 -2.18 -9.32 8.92
N LEU A 26 -1.41 -8.94 7.89
CA LEU A 26 -1.59 -9.47 6.54
C LEU A 26 -1.07 -10.93 6.52
N PRO A 27 -1.92 -11.93 6.28
CA PRO A 27 -1.51 -13.32 6.30
C PRO A 27 -0.54 -13.66 5.16
N ALA A 28 0.41 -14.56 5.43
CA ALA A 28 1.38 -15.00 4.42
C ALA A 28 0.69 -15.67 3.21
N ALA A 29 -0.42 -16.38 3.44
CA ALA A 29 -1.18 -17.09 2.41
C ALA A 29 -1.72 -16.18 1.30
N ILE A 30 -1.98 -14.91 1.60
CA ILE A 30 -2.45 -13.91 0.62
C ILE A 30 -1.40 -12.86 0.28
N ALA A 31 -0.28 -12.83 1.00
CA ALA A 31 0.79 -11.87 0.79
C ALA A 31 1.66 -12.25 -0.43
N LYS A 32 2.06 -11.24 -1.19
CA LYS A 32 3.00 -11.35 -2.31
C LYS A 32 4.28 -12.01 -1.83
N GLY A 33 4.62 -13.14 -2.46
CA GLY A 33 5.80 -13.92 -2.14
C GLY A 33 5.80 -14.51 -0.72
N GLY A 34 4.62 -14.71 -0.11
CA GLY A 34 4.50 -15.25 1.25
C GLY A 34 4.92 -14.28 2.35
N SER A 35 5.16 -13.01 2.03
CA SER A 35 5.67 -12.01 2.98
C SER A 35 4.55 -11.44 3.86
N GLY A 36 4.06 -12.28 4.80
CA GLY A 36 3.11 -11.85 5.81
C GLY A 36 3.71 -10.76 6.71
N ARG A 37 2.96 -9.68 6.95
CA ARG A 37 3.47 -8.47 7.64
C ARG A 37 2.38 -7.75 8.44
N TRP A 38 2.80 -6.93 9.40
CA TRP A 38 1.88 -6.00 10.06
C TRP A 38 1.59 -4.82 9.13
N VAL A 39 0.32 -4.49 8.97
CA VAL A 39 -0.17 -3.29 8.30
C VAL A 39 -0.69 -2.36 9.38
N TYR A 40 -0.32 -1.08 9.29
CA TYR A 40 -0.72 -0.05 10.23
C TYR A 40 -1.71 0.88 9.55
N VAL A 41 -2.81 1.18 10.23
CA VAL A 41 -3.94 1.93 9.71
C VAL A 41 -4.17 3.14 10.61
N PRO A 42 -4.13 4.37 10.07
CA PRO A 42 -4.40 5.56 10.85
C PRO A 42 -5.88 5.60 11.29
N PRO A 43 -6.21 6.30 12.40
CA PRO A 43 -7.58 6.41 12.91
C PRO A 43 -8.59 6.91 11.88
N SER A 44 -8.21 7.88 11.04
CA SER A 44 -9.09 8.42 9.99
C SER A 44 -9.48 7.34 8.97
N LEU A 45 -8.52 6.55 8.51
CA LEU A 45 -8.80 5.46 7.58
C LEU A 45 -9.63 4.36 8.24
N LEU A 46 -9.43 4.05 9.53
CA LEU A 46 -10.31 3.12 10.23
C LEU A 46 -11.74 3.63 10.34
N ALA A 47 -11.93 4.94 10.53
CA ALA A 47 -13.24 5.55 10.54
C ALA A 47 -13.95 5.37 9.19
N GLU A 48 -13.24 5.56 8.08
CA GLU A 48 -13.75 5.35 6.72
C GLU A 48 -14.05 3.86 6.45
N LEU A 49 -13.14 2.96 6.84
CA LEU A 49 -13.33 1.52 6.69
C LEU A 49 -14.53 1.02 7.50
N GLY A 50 -14.71 1.54 8.73
CA GLY A 50 -15.87 1.25 9.57
C GLY A 50 -17.16 1.75 8.94
N ALA A 51 -17.19 2.99 8.45
CA ALA A 51 -18.35 3.54 7.75
C ALA A 51 -18.74 2.70 6.53
N TYR A 52 -17.76 2.30 5.71
CA TYR A 52 -18.01 1.39 4.59
C TYR A 52 -18.63 0.06 5.05
N VAL A 53 -18.12 -0.55 6.12
CA VAL A 53 -18.64 -1.83 6.64
C VAL A 53 -20.07 -1.68 7.15
N ASP A 54 -20.33 -0.62 7.92
CA ASP A 54 -21.59 -0.43 8.63
C ASP A 54 -22.72 0.07 7.71
N PHE A 55 -22.38 0.77 6.61
CA PHE A 55 -23.36 1.34 5.67
C PHE A 55 -23.30 0.67 4.29
N ASP A 56 -22.34 1.04 3.44
CA ASP A 56 -22.30 0.64 2.03
C ASP A 56 -22.29 -0.89 1.88
N ARG A 57 -21.42 -1.55 2.65
CA ARG A 57 -21.25 -3.00 2.62
C ARG A 57 -22.48 -3.72 3.15
N ALA A 58 -23.05 -3.25 4.26
CA ALA A 58 -24.25 -3.83 4.86
C ALA A 58 -25.43 -3.77 3.88
N GLU A 59 -25.61 -2.64 3.19
CA GLU A 59 -26.67 -2.46 2.18
C GLU A 59 -26.53 -3.44 1.01
N VAL A 60 -25.35 -3.55 0.41
CA VAL A 60 -25.15 -4.46 -0.74
C VAL A 60 -25.25 -5.93 -0.36
N VAL A 61 -24.87 -6.29 0.88
CA VAL A 61 -25.08 -7.65 1.41
C VAL A 61 -26.55 -7.94 1.53
N GLU A 62 -27.31 -7.04 2.16
CA GLU A 62 -28.73 -7.26 2.41
C GLU A 62 -29.49 -7.45 1.11
N HIS A 63 -29.25 -6.58 0.13
CA HIS A 63 -29.84 -6.72 -1.20
C HIS A 63 -29.41 -8.02 -1.89
N ALA A 64 -28.14 -8.43 -1.80
CA ALA A 64 -27.68 -9.68 -2.39
C ALA A 64 -28.27 -10.93 -1.70
N ARG A 65 -28.48 -10.87 -0.39
CA ARG A 65 -29.08 -11.92 0.43
C ARG A 65 -30.55 -12.10 0.07
N VAL A 66 -31.34 -11.02 0.02
CA VAL A 66 -32.74 -11.03 -0.44
C VAL A 66 -32.85 -11.57 -1.86
N GLY A 67 -31.88 -11.24 -2.72
CA GLY A 67 -31.79 -11.77 -4.09
C GLY A 67 -31.27 -13.21 -4.20
N GLY A 68 -31.00 -13.92 -3.10
CA GLY A 68 -30.50 -15.30 -3.11
C GLY A 68 -29.10 -15.48 -3.69
N ARG A 69 -28.30 -14.41 -3.81
CA ARG A 69 -27.01 -14.42 -4.55
C ARG A 69 -25.90 -15.20 -3.85
N TYR A 70 -26.11 -15.63 -2.60
CA TYR A 70 -25.16 -16.38 -1.79
C TYR A 70 -25.44 -17.89 -1.73
N ALA A 71 -26.37 -18.39 -2.56
CA ALA A 71 -26.56 -19.82 -2.79
C ALA A 71 -25.41 -20.43 -3.62
N TRP A 72 -24.19 -20.36 -3.10
CA TRP A 72 -22.98 -20.81 -3.79
C TRP A 72 -22.85 -22.34 -3.71
N PRO A 73 -22.35 -22.99 -4.76
CA PRO A 73 -22.08 -24.43 -4.71
C PRO A 73 -20.85 -24.70 -3.83
N ARG A 74 -21.02 -25.52 -2.79
CA ARG A 74 -19.95 -26.01 -1.89
C ARG A 74 -19.03 -24.89 -1.35
N PRO A 75 -19.57 -23.83 -0.71
CA PRO A 75 -18.77 -22.73 -0.20
C PRO A 75 -17.87 -23.17 0.95
N TRP A 76 -16.86 -22.37 1.24
CA TRP A 76 -16.28 -22.38 2.59
C TRP A 76 -17.19 -21.55 3.49
N VAL A 77 -17.45 -21.99 4.71
CA VAL A 77 -18.31 -21.26 5.66
C VAL A 77 -17.60 -21.15 7.00
N VAL A 78 -17.46 -19.93 7.52
CA VAL A 78 -17.16 -19.72 8.94
C VAL A 78 -18.49 -19.76 9.70
N GLU A 79 -18.71 -20.81 10.48
CA GLU A 79 -19.97 -21.04 11.20
C GLU A 79 -20.10 -20.18 12.48
N ASP A 80 -18.97 -19.87 13.13
CA ASP A 80 -18.91 -18.92 14.25
C ASP A 80 -17.96 -17.77 13.92
N PRO A 81 -18.43 -16.53 13.72
CA PRO A 81 -17.59 -15.37 13.44
C PRO A 81 -16.51 -15.09 14.50
N ARG A 82 -16.65 -15.60 15.73
CA ARG A 82 -15.66 -15.46 16.81
C ARG A 82 -14.48 -16.41 16.64
N VAL A 83 -14.66 -17.47 15.87
CA VAL A 83 -13.67 -18.51 15.60
C VAL A 83 -13.42 -18.55 14.09
N PRO A 84 -12.41 -17.83 13.57
CA PRO A 84 -12.17 -17.69 12.12
C PRO A 84 -11.58 -18.97 11.51
N VAL A 85 -12.36 -20.05 11.54
CA VAL A 85 -12.10 -21.36 10.96
C VAL A 85 -13.20 -21.64 9.96
N ALA A 86 -12.81 -21.84 8.71
CA ALA A 86 -13.71 -22.14 7.62
C ALA A 86 -13.90 -23.65 7.49
N VAL A 87 -15.13 -24.06 7.26
CA VAL A 87 -15.54 -25.45 7.03
C VAL A 87 -16.06 -25.58 5.61
N ARG A 88 -15.67 -26.65 4.90
CA ARG A 88 -16.26 -27.04 3.62
C ARG A 88 -16.64 -28.50 3.67
N ARG A 89 -17.89 -28.79 3.32
CA ARG A 89 -18.42 -30.16 3.21
C ARG A 89 -18.56 -30.51 1.75
N ALA A 90 -17.78 -31.49 1.30
CA ALA A 90 -17.78 -31.95 -0.09
C ALA A 90 -17.58 -33.46 -0.14
N ASP A 91 -18.38 -34.14 -0.95
CA ASP A 91 -18.23 -35.58 -1.25
C ASP A 91 -18.19 -36.47 0.02
N GLY A 92 -18.97 -36.11 1.04
CA GLY A 92 -19.04 -36.82 2.33
C GLY A 92 -17.92 -36.51 3.31
N LEU A 93 -16.96 -35.66 2.94
CA LEU A 93 -15.84 -35.24 3.78
C LEU A 93 -16.02 -33.81 4.29
N GLU A 94 -15.52 -33.56 5.50
CA GLU A 94 -15.44 -32.23 6.10
C GLU A 94 -13.98 -31.77 6.12
N HIS A 95 -13.73 -30.62 5.50
CA HIS A 95 -12.43 -29.95 5.51
C HIS A 95 -12.49 -28.71 6.39
N ARG A 96 -11.47 -28.49 7.21
CA ARG A 96 -11.34 -27.31 8.07
C ARG A 96 -10.04 -26.58 7.79
N VAL A 97 -10.11 -25.27 7.63
CA VAL A 97 -8.94 -24.42 7.38
C VAL A 97 -9.10 -23.12 8.17
N GLY A 98 -8.07 -22.72 8.92
CA GLY A 98 -8.06 -21.40 9.56
C GLY A 98 -8.03 -20.31 8.49
N VAL A 99 -8.86 -19.26 8.62
CA VAL A 99 -9.00 -18.22 7.58
C VAL A 99 -7.63 -17.64 7.19
N ALA A 100 -6.74 -17.38 8.16
CA ALA A 100 -5.39 -16.86 7.92
C ALA A 100 -4.49 -17.77 7.05
N GLN A 101 -4.81 -19.06 6.92
CA GLN A 101 -4.09 -20.04 6.09
C GLN A 101 -4.71 -20.21 4.71
N MET A 102 -5.92 -19.69 4.48
CA MET A 102 -6.61 -19.80 3.20
C MET A 102 -5.94 -18.95 2.13
N ASP A 103 -5.80 -19.52 0.94
CA ASP A 103 -5.32 -18.81 -0.24
C ASP A 103 -6.39 -17.84 -0.80
N ILE A 104 -6.01 -17.13 -1.86
CA ILE A 104 -6.88 -16.12 -2.49
C ILE A 104 -8.11 -16.73 -3.14
N ALA A 105 -8.03 -17.94 -3.70
CA ALA A 105 -9.15 -18.59 -4.37
C ALA A 105 -10.17 -19.08 -3.35
N GLN A 106 -9.70 -19.76 -2.30
CA GLN A 106 -10.53 -20.24 -1.20
C GLN A 106 -11.27 -19.07 -0.52
N ARG A 107 -10.61 -17.93 -0.31
CA ARG A 107 -11.21 -16.73 0.30
C ARG A 107 -12.30 -16.07 -0.56
N ARG A 108 -12.27 -16.24 -1.88
CA ARG A 108 -13.34 -15.74 -2.76
C ARG A 108 -14.63 -16.53 -2.64
N GLU A 109 -14.53 -17.78 -2.19
CA GLU A 109 -15.65 -18.69 -1.97
C GLU A 109 -16.01 -18.81 -0.48
N LEU A 110 -15.49 -17.90 0.36
CA LEU A 110 -15.69 -17.90 1.79
C LEU A 110 -16.91 -17.06 2.18
N LEU A 111 -17.86 -17.72 2.83
CA LEU A 111 -19.00 -17.12 3.50
C LEU A 111 -18.77 -17.13 5.02
N VAL A 112 -19.49 -16.24 5.71
CA VAL A 112 -19.63 -16.19 7.16
C VAL A 112 -21.10 -16.39 7.47
N ASP A 113 -21.39 -17.31 8.37
CA ASP A 113 -22.73 -17.45 8.94
C ASP A 113 -22.91 -16.43 10.06
N THR A 114 -23.91 -15.57 9.92
CA THR A 114 -24.20 -14.50 10.89
C THR A 114 -25.65 -14.61 11.34
N THR A 115 -26.01 -13.90 12.41
CA THR A 115 -27.39 -13.84 12.89
C THR A 115 -28.38 -13.27 11.87
N ALA A 116 -27.91 -12.49 10.89
CA ALA A 116 -28.72 -11.96 9.78
C ALA A 116 -28.78 -12.91 8.57
N GLY A 117 -28.03 -14.01 8.59
CA GLY A 117 -27.84 -14.95 7.50
C GLY A 117 -26.43 -14.90 6.93
N VAL A 118 -26.20 -15.67 5.86
CA VAL A 118 -24.87 -15.81 5.26
C VAL A 118 -24.48 -14.58 4.46
N GLU A 119 -23.20 -14.20 4.57
CA GLU A 119 -22.58 -13.13 3.77
C GLU A 119 -21.14 -13.49 3.37
N PRO A 120 -20.57 -12.91 2.30
CA PRO A 120 -19.18 -13.14 1.96
C PRO A 120 -18.24 -12.64 3.05
N ALA A 121 -17.18 -13.38 3.34
CA ALA A 121 -16.13 -12.92 4.26
C ALA A 121 -15.23 -11.84 3.64
N ALA A 122 -15.18 -11.73 2.31
CA ALA A 122 -14.36 -10.75 1.60
C ALA A 122 -14.68 -9.33 2.07
N PHE A 123 -13.66 -8.55 2.44
CA PHE A 123 -13.88 -7.21 2.98
C PHE A 123 -14.51 -6.28 1.93
N TRP A 124 -13.97 -6.31 0.71
CA TRP A 124 -14.40 -5.46 -0.39
C TRP A 124 -15.42 -6.16 -1.29
N LEU A 125 -16.62 -5.59 -1.41
CA LEU A 125 -17.68 -6.07 -2.27
C LEU A 125 -17.94 -5.08 -3.40
N GLY A 126 -18.38 -5.59 -4.56
CA GLY A 126 -18.96 -4.76 -5.60
C GLY A 126 -20.45 -4.49 -5.35
N GLU A 127 -21.05 -3.67 -6.20
CA GLU A 127 -22.46 -3.25 -6.11
C GLU A 127 -23.48 -4.41 -6.07
N ARG A 128 -23.09 -5.59 -6.56
CA ARG A 128 -23.92 -6.81 -6.53
C ARG A 128 -23.76 -7.64 -5.24
N GLY A 129 -23.02 -7.15 -4.26
CA GLY A 129 -22.70 -7.84 -3.02
C GLY A 129 -21.72 -9.01 -3.19
N LEU A 130 -20.98 -9.08 -4.30
CA LEU A 130 -20.01 -10.14 -4.57
C LEU A 130 -18.57 -9.67 -4.31
N PRO A 131 -17.64 -10.56 -3.89
CA PRO A 131 -16.23 -10.21 -3.69
C PRO A 131 -15.61 -9.49 -4.90
N LEU A 132 -14.92 -8.38 -4.67
CA LEU A 132 -14.26 -7.63 -5.75
C LEU A 132 -13.16 -8.46 -6.43
N SER A 133 -13.25 -8.60 -7.75
CA SER A 133 -12.20 -9.20 -8.56
C SER A 133 -11.02 -8.24 -8.74
N VAL A 134 -9.83 -8.78 -9.04
CA VAL A 134 -8.65 -7.95 -9.36
C VAL A 134 -8.89 -7.08 -10.59
N SER A 135 -9.68 -7.55 -11.56
CA SER A 135 -10.04 -6.77 -12.73
C SER A 135 -10.98 -5.62 -12.39
N ALA A 136 -11.93 -5.82 -11.47
CA ALA A 136 -12.80 -4.76 -10.98
C ALA A 136 -11.99 -3.66 -10.27
N TRP A 137 -11.02 -4.05 -9.42
CA TRP A 137 -10.06 -3.11 -8.82
C TRP A 137 -9.34 -2.25 -9.87
N LYS A 138 -8.81 -2.86 -10.93
CA LYS A 138 -8.17 -2.11 -12.04
C LYS A 138 -9.15 -1.16 -12.72
N GLY A 139 -10.39 -1.60 -12.93
CA GLY A 139 -11.47 -0.79 -13.49
C GLY A 139 -11.72 0.46 -12.66
N MET A 140 -11.84 0.32 -11.33
CA MET A 140 -12.07 1.45 -10.42
C MET A 140 -10.98 2.54 -10.54
N PHE A 141 -9.71 2.15 -10.60
CA PHE A 141 -8.61 3.11 -10.81
C PHE A 141 -8.71 3.81 -12.17
N ARG A 142 -8.93 3.05 -13.24
CA ARG A 142 -9.09 3.60 -14.58
C ARG A 142 -10.24 4.61 -14.63
N ASP A 143 -11.38 4.25 -14.06
CA ASP A 143 -12.59 5.07 -14.09
C ASP A 143 -12.41 6.34 -13.23
N ALA A 144 -11.71 6.24 -12.10
CA ALA A 144 -11.28 7.40 -11.31
C ALA A 144 -10.36 8.34 -12.11
N ASN A 145 -9.35 7.80 -12.80
CA ASN A 145 -8.43 8.60 -13.62
C ASN A 145 -9.17 9.29 -14.79
N ILE A 146 -10.17 8.62 -15.39
CA ILE A 146 -11.04 9.23 -16.40
C ILE A 146 -11.80 10.43 -15.81
N ARG A 147 -12.38 10.29 -14.60
CA ARG A 147 -13.06 11.40 -13.92
C ARG A 147 -12.11 12.57 -13.63
N CYS A 148 -10.90 12.30 -13.14
CA CYS A 148 -9.89 13.32 -12.91
C CYS A 148 -9.54 14.09 -14.20
N ARG A 149 -9.29 13.37 -15.31
CA ARG A 149 -9.01 14.01 -16.61
C ARG A 149 -10.17 14.87 -17.10
N ARG A 150 -11.42 14.41 -16.94
CA ARG A 150 -12.62 15.20 -17.28
C ARG A 150 -12.75 16.47 -16.44
N ALA A 151 -12.26 16.46 -15.21
CA ALA A 151 -12.20 17.61 -14.33
C ALA A 151 -10.97 18.50 -14.56
N GLY A 152 -10.14 18.25 -15.59
CA GLY A 152 -8.93 19.01 -15.87
C GLY A 152 -7.75 18.73 -14.92
N LEU A 153 -7.83 17.67 -14.11
CA LEU A 153 -6.76 17.28 -13.19
C LEU A 153 -5.75 16.37 -13.90
N ALA A 154 -4.50 16.80 -13.97
CA ALA A 154 -3.38 16.03 -14.52
C ALA A 154 -2.85 14.98 -13.52
N VAL A 155 -3.74 14.12 -13.02
CA VAL A 155 -3.42 13.05 -12.08
C VAL A 155 -3.76 11.70 -12.72
N ASP A 156 -2.80 10.78 -12.70
CA ASP A 156 -3.01 9.37 -13.04
C ASP A 156 -2.53 8.50 -11.88
N CYS A 157 -3.39 7.61 -11.42
CA CYS A 157 -3.13 6.78 -10.26
C CYS A 157 -3.42 5.31 -10.57
N HIS A 158 -2.49 4.44 -10.18
CA HIS A 158 -2.69 3.01 -10.19
C HIS A 158 -2.07 2.41 -8.92
N PRO A 159 -2.45 1.18 -8.51
CA PRO A 159 -2.05 0.64 -7.21
C PRO A 159 -0.54 0.53 -7.01
N HIS A 160 0.24 0.36 -8.09
CA HIS A 160 1.70 0.37 -7.99
C HIS A 160 2.26 1.78 -7.74
N ALA A 161 1.67 2.83 -8.34
CA ALA A 161 2.03 4.23 -8.07
C ALA A 161 1.72 4.61 -6.61
N LEU A 162 0.57 4.19 -6.07
CA LEU A 162 0.26 4.39 -4.63
C LEU A 162 1.29 3.71 -3.72
N ARG A 163 1.68 2.47 -4.06
CA ARG A 163 2.71 1.75 -3.31
C ARG A 163 4.06 2.47 -3.36
N HIS A 164 4.43 3.02 -4.51
CA HIS A 164 5.65 3.81 -4.68
C HIS A 164 5.58 5.10 -3.85
N THR A 165 4.46 5.82 -3.93
CA THR A 165 4.21 7.05 -3.18
C THR A 165 4.32 6.80 -1.68
N PHE A 166 3.65 5.75 -1.18
CA PHE A 166 3.78 5.32 0.21
C PHE A 166 5.25 5.09 0.59
N ALA A 167 6.01 4.38 -0.25
CA ALA A 167 7.40 4.06 0.05
C ALA A 167 8.28 5.32 0.13
N VAL A 168 8.20 6.20 -0.86
CA VAL A 168 9.02 7.43 -0.94
C VAL A 168 8.65 8.39 0.20
N VAL A 169 7.37 8.74 0.34
CA VAL A 169 6.92 9.71 1.36
C VAL A 169 7.20 9.18 2.78
N THR A 170 6.92 7.90 3.05
CA THR A 170 7.17 7.34 4.39
C THR A 170 8.66 7.26 4.68
N LEU A 171 9.48 6.87 3.70
CA LEU A 171 10.94 6.81 3.88
C LEU A 171 11.52 8.19 4.18
N GLU A 172 11.07 9.22 3.47
CA GLU A 172 11.50 10.61 3.67
C GLU A 172 11.19 11.11 5.08
N GLN A 173 9.94 10.93 5.53
CA GLN A 173 9.51 11.33 6.88
C GLN A 173 10.26 10.57 7.97
N LEU A 174 10.44 9.25 7.79
CA LEU A 174 11.21 8.44 8.74
C LEU A 174 12.69 8.85 8.77
N GLN A 175 13.29 9.19 7.63
CA GLN A 175 14.67 9.66 7.57
C GLN A 175 14.85 11.01 8.25
N ARG A 176 13.94 11.97 8.04
CA ARG A 176 13.97 13.27 8.75
C ARG A 176 13.93 13.08 10.26
N GLY A 177 12.93 12.35 10.75
CA GLY A 177 12.81 12.07 12.19
C GLY A 177 13.99 11.27 12.74
N HIS A 178 14.57 10.36 11.94
CA HIS A 178 15.78 9.64 12.33
C HIS A 178 16.98 10.58 12.44
N ILE A 179 17.21 11.47 11.47
CA ILE A 179 18.30 12.45 11.50
C ILE A 179 18.13 13.38 12.71
N ASP A 180 16.94 13.95 12.90
CA ASP A 180 16.64 14.86 14.00
C ASP A 180 16.93 14.24 15.37
N ALA A 181 16.56 12.96 15.56
CA ALA A 181 16.87 12.21 16.78
C ALA A 181 18.38 12.04 17.00
N LEU A 182 19.18 11.88 15.94
CA LEU A 182 20.62 11.64 16.03
C LEU A 182 21.46 12.92 16.22
N VAL A 183 20.91 14.11 15.94
CA VAL A 183 21.65 15.38 15.95
C VAL A 183 22.38 15.62 17.27
N SER A 184 21.71 15.38 18.40
CA SER A 184 22.26 15.64 19.75
C SER A 184 23.06 14.46 20.33
N MET A 185 23.15 13.34 19.62
CA MET A 185 23.76 12.11 20.10
C MET A 185 25.25 12.01 19.72
N ASN A 186 26.06 11.42 20.61
CA ASN A 186 27.44 11.03 20.32
C ASN A 186 27.51 9.74 19.45
N PRO A 187 28.66 9.40 18.85
CA PRO A 187 28.77 8.25 17.94
C PRO A 187 28.32 6.90 18.53
N GLN A 188 28.59 6.65 19.80
CA GLN A 188 28.17 5.44 20.51
C GLN A 188 26.65 5.41 20.67
N GLN A 189 26.06 6.51 21.12
CA GLN A 189 24.61 6.67 21.25
C GLN A 189 23.89 6.48 19.91
N ARG A 190 24.41 7.05 18.81
CA ARG A 190 23.86 6.86 17.47
C ARG A 190 23.85 5.38 17.07
N THR A 191 24.97 4.68 17.30
CA THR A 191 25.06 3.25 17.02
C THR A 191 24.03 2.44 17.81
N HIS A 192 23.87 2.75 19.11
CA HIS A 192 22.87 2.10 19.95
C HIS A 192 21.44 2.40 19.48
N TYR A 193 21.15 3.65 19.10
CA TYR A 193 19.85 4.06 18.57
C TYR A 193 19.48 3.27 17.31
N THR A 194 20.34 3.23 16.30
CA THR A 194 20.08 2.48 15.06
C THR A 194 19.95 0.98 15.30
N ARG A 195 20.66 0.39 16.27
CA ARG A 195 20.49 -1.03 16.63
C ARG A 195 19.13 -1.33 17.27
N ILE A 196 18.63 -0.42 18.10
CA ILE A 196 17.36 -0.60 18.82
C ILE A 196 16.17 -0.31 17.91
N PHE A 197 16.18 0.84 17.24
CA PHE A 197 15.05 1.33 16.46
C PHE A 197 15.10 0.92 14.98
N GLY A 198 16.26 0.45 14.52
CA GLY A 198 16.48 0.04 13.15
C GLY A 198 16.74 1.20 12.20
N ASP A 199 16.99 0.84 10.94
CA ASP A 199 17.16 1.76 9.84
C ASP A 199 15.80 2.02 9.14
N PRO A 200 15.46 3.28 8.81
CA PRO A 200 14.24 3.64 8.08
C PRO A 200 14.01 2.84 6.78
N LEU A 201 15.06 2.54 6.02
CA LEU A 201 14.94 1.78 4.79
C LEU A 201 14.52 0.33 5.06
N ASP A 202 15.11 -0.31 6.09
CA ASP A 202 14.68 -1.64 6.54
C ASP A 202 13.23 -1.65 7.04
N TRP A 203 12.79 -0.59 7.71
CA TRP A 203 11.39 -0.46 8.14
C TRP A 203 10.45 -0.49 6.93
N VAL A 204 10.71 0.34 5.91
CA VAL A 204 9.90 0.40 4.68
C VAL A 204 9.95 -0.92 3.93
N ARG A 205 11.13 -1.55 3.81
CA ARG A 205 11.32 -2.88 3.19
C ARG A 205 10.37 -3.91 3.77
N ARG A 206 10.28 -4.00 5.10
CA ARG A 206 9.41 -4.96 5.80
C ARG A 206 7.92 -4.69 5.56
N ARG A 207 7.51 -3.43 5.41
CA ARG A 207 6.10 -3.02 5.21
C ARG A 207 5.64 -3.21 3.77
N LEU A 208 6.57 -3.04 2.84
CA LEU A 208 6.39 -3.41 1.45
C LEU A 208 6.40 -4.94 1.27
N GLY A 209 7.06 -5.69 2.15
CA GLY A 209 7.24 -7.15 1.98
C GLY A 209 8.33 -7.46 0.95
N HIS A 210 9.36 -6.62 0.88
CA HIS A 210 10.51 -6.84 0.02
C HIS A 210 11.47 -7.85 0.67
N ARG A 211 11.82 -8.90 -0.08
CA ARG A 211 12.78 -9.93 0.37
C ARG A 211 14.20 -9.40 0.50
N SER A 212 14.57 -8.42 -0.32
CA SER A 212 15.90 -7.78 -0.31
C SER A 212 15.79 -6.29 -0.06
N VAL A 213 16.76 -5.74 0.69
CA VAL A 213 16.90 -4.29 0.88
C VAL A 213 17.25 -3.58 -0.43
N THR A 214 17.95 -4.26 -1.35
CA THR A 214 18.27 -3.75 -2.69
C THR A 214 17.03 -3.35 -3.48
N ALA A 215 15.94 -4.12 -3.37
CA ALA A 215 14.66 -3.78 -4.02
C ALA A 215 14.01 -2.52 -3.42
N THR A 216 14.45 -2.07 -2.25
CA THR A 216 13.95 -0.89 -1.54
C THR A 216 14.86 0.32 -1.78
N MET A 217 16.13 0.10 -2.10
CA MET A 217 17.08 1.18 -2.43
C MET A 217 16.64 2.04 -3.62
N VAL A 218 15.79 1.52 -4.51
CA VAL A 218 15.19 2.32 -5.60
C VAL A 218 14.50 3.60 -5.09
N TYR A 219 13.96 3.59 -3.87
CA TYR A 219 13.30 4.76 -3.29
C TYR A 219 14.30 5.81 -2.80
N LEU A 220 15.55 5.44 -2.49
CA LEU A 220 16.60 6.42 -2.19
C LEU A 220 16.95 7.24 -3.43
N HIS A 221 16.98 6.61 -4.60
CA HIS A 221 17.20 7.32 -5.86
C HIS A 221 16.07 8.32 -6.13
N ALA A 222 14.81 7.91 -5.95
CA ALA A 222 13.66 8.81 -6.08
C ALA A 222 13.72 10.00 -5.10
N LEU A 223 14.21 9.79 -3.87
CA LEU A 223 14.42 10.88 -2.92
C LEU A 223 15.54 11.82 -3.35
N ALA A 224 16.66 11.28 -3.85
CA ALA A 224 17.76 12.09 -4.37
C ALA A 224 17.33 12.93 -5.59
N GLU A 225 16.50 12.37 -6.49
CA GLU A 225 15.93 13.12 -7.61
C GLU A 225 14.98 14.24 -7.13
N LEU A 226 14.12 13.96 -6.15
CA LEU A 226 13.22 14.97 -5.57
C LEU A 226 13.99 16.08 -4.86
N GLU A 227 15.02 15.71 -4.10
CA GLU A 227 15.94 16.64 -3.44
C GLU A 227 16.63 17.52 -4.49
N MET A 228 17.16 16.93 -5.56
CA MET A 228 17.79 17.67 -6.65
C MET A 228 16.79 18.62 -7.32
N HIS A 229 15.58 18.17 -7.63
CA HIS A 229 14.54 19.02 -8.22
C HIS A 229 14.19 20.19 -7.30
N THR A 230 14.10 19.96 -5.99
CA THR A 230 13.84 21.01 -5.01
C THR A 230 15.02 21.98 -4.89
N ARG A 231 16.26 21.49 -4.91
CA ARG A 231 17.47 22.31 -4.93
C ARG A 231 17.57 23.17 -6.19
N MET A 232 17.27 22.63 -7.36
CA MET A 232 17.31 23.37 -8.62
C MET A 232 16.28 24.51 -8.65
N LYS A 233 15.14 24.38 -7.97
CA LYS A 233 14.18 25.49 -7.80
C LYS A 233 14.70 26.62 -6.91
N LEU A 234 15.74 26.38 -6.11
CA LEU A 234 16.40 27.40 -5.29
C LEU A 234 17.57 28.07 -6.01
N VAL A 235 18.01 27.51 -7.15
CA VAL A 235 19.02 28.14 -7.99
C VAL A 235 18.35 29.31 -8.73
N PRO A 236 18.85 30.56 -8.59
CA PRO A 236 18.31 31.69 -9.34
C PRO A 236 18.42 31.45 -10.85
N ASP A 237 17.46 31.96 -11.63
CA ASP A 237 17.46 31.87 -13.10
C ASP A 237 18.70 32.53 -13.74
N GLU A 238 19.40 33.37 -12.97
CA GLU A 238 20.61 34.11 -13.33
C GLU A 238 21.90 33.27 -13.18
N TRP A 239 21.81 32.03 -12.68
CA TRP A 239 22.98 31.16 -12.51
C TRP A 239 23.46 30.62 -13.87
N GLU A 240 24.54 31.20 -14.38
CA GLU A 240 25.09 31.02 -15.73
C GLU A 240 25.33 29.57 -16.17
N ASP A 241 25.02 29.32 -17.45
CA ASP A 241 25.54 28.18 -18.21
C ASP A 241 27.02 28.44 -18.56
N VAL A 242 27.93 27.87 -17.76
CA VAL A 242 29.40 27.97 -17.92
C VAL A 242 29.90 27.50 -19.30
N ARG A 243 29.04 26.91 -20.14
CA ARG A 243 29.37 26.57 -21.54
C ARG A 243 29.43 27.79 -22.45
N VAL A 244 28.78 28.91 -22.10
CA VAL A 244 28.78 30.12 -22.93
C VAL A 244 30.09 30.90 -22.79
N GLU A 245 30.72 30.89 -21.60
CA GLU A 245 32.02 31.55 -21.39
C GLU A 245 33.17 30.85 -22.11
N LEU A 246 33.14 29.51 -22.21
CA LEU A 246 34.20 28.73 -22.86
C LEU A 246 34.23 28.85 -24.40
N GLN A 247 33.19 29.41 -25.03
CA GLN A 247 33.20 29.71 -26.47
C GLN A 247 33.70 31.14 -26.78
N GLY A 248 33.70 32.05 -25.79
CA GLY A 248 34.17 33.42 -25.96
C GLY A 248 35.69 33.58 -25.92
N ASP A 249 36.39 32.68 -25.21
CA ASP A 249 37.84 32.83 -24.93
C ASP A 249 38.74 32.08 -25.92
N ALA A 250 38.19 31.19 -26.75
CA ALA A 250 38.94 30.46 -27.77
C ALA A 250 39.24 31.27 -29.06
N GLY A 251 38.83 32.55 -29.12
CA GLY A 251 38.89 33.38 -30.33
C GLY A 251 40.00 34.42 -30.39
N SER A 252 40.83 34.60 -29.36
CA SER A 252 41.78 35.73 -29.28
C SER A 252 43.27 35.38 -29.42
N ASP A 253 43.64 34.10 -29.51
CA ASP A 253 45.05 33.68 -29.48
C ASP A 253 45.69 33.39 -30.86
N SER A 254 45.39 34.22 -31.88
CA SER A 254 45.92 34.09 -33.25
C SER A 254 46.58 35.36 -33.80
N ALA A 255 47.27 36.14 -32.96
CA ALA A 255 47.94 37.37 -33.41
C ALA A 255 49.42 37.51 -32.99
N ALA A 256 50.17 36.40 -32.89
CA ALA A 256 51.60 36.47 -32.54
C ALA A 256 52.53 35.52 -33.32
N GLN A 257 52.30 35.31 -34.63
CA GLN A 257 53.32 34.73 -35.53
C GLN A 257 53.41 35.51 -36.86
N ALA A 258 54.05 36.67 -36.80
CA ALA A 258 54.63 37.33 -37.97
C ALA A 258 55.71 38.34 -37.52
N LEU A 259 56.91 37.85 -37.17
CA LEU A 259 58.21 38.56 -37.27
C LEU A 259 59.33 37.71 -36.65
N ARG A 260 59.92 36.82 -37.46
CA ARG A 260 61.36 36.55 -37.61
C ARG A 260 61.58 35.36 -38.53
#